data_AF-A0A7S3KPS5-F1
#
_entry.id   AF-A0A7S3KPS5-F1
#
_cell.length_a   1.000
_cell.length_b   1.000
_cell.length_c   1.000
_cell.angle_alpha   90.00
_cell.angle_beta   90.00
_cell.angle_gamma   90.00
#
_symmetry.space_group_name_H-M   'P 1'
#
loop_
_entity.id
_entity.type
_entity.pdbx_description
1 polymer ?
#
loop_
_entity_poly.entity_id
_entity_poly.type
_entity_poly.pdbx_seq_one_letter_code
_entity_poly.pdbx_strand_id
1 'polypeptide(L)'
;EFVHGLEVKYLENGKEIQTKGIGHEWNKKDHKAKKIMLASDEWITNIYGYFGDICDLLVFETTKGRIEKFGNLEKEPNFNFEIPEGEVVSGISFGIGGHLHNLTAYYGKEPHIFKFDNQP
;
A
#
# COMPACT_ATOMS: atom_id res chain seq x y z
N GLU A 1 7.27 -12.92 10.46
CA GLU A 1 7.48 -12.41 9.09
C GLU A 1 7.11 -10.92 9.10
N PHE A 2 7.85 -10.06 8.42
CA PHE A 2 7.62 -8.61 8.41
C PHE A 2 7.29 -8.12 7.00
N VAL A 3 6.71 -6.94 6.89
CA VAL A 3 6.52 -6.26 5.60
C VAL A 3 7.77 -5.44 5.29
N HIS A 4 8.50 -5.84 4.24
CA HIS A 4 9.80 -5.25 3.92
C HIS A 4 9.74 -4.00 3.04
N GLY A 5 8.65 -3.85 2.29
CA GLY A 5 8.45 -2.72 1.39
C GLY A 5 7.23 -2.93 0.49
N LEU A 6 6.93 -1.92 -0.30
CA LEU A 6 5.83 -1.92 -1.25
C LEU A 6 6.35 -1.41 -2.60
N GLU A 7 5.78 -1.95 -3.67
CA GLU A 7 5.92 -1.40 -5.00
C GLU A 7 4.52 -1.13 -5.53
N VAL A 8 4.25 0.13 -5.85
CA VAL A 8 2.93 0.57 -6.28
C VAL A 8 3.00 1.05 -7.72
N LYS A 9 2.09 0.51 -8.54
CA LYS A 9 1.81 0.99 -9.90
C LYS A 9 0.42 1.60 -9.88
N TYR A 10 0.30 2.85 -10.31
CA TYR A 10 -0.97 3.57 -10.38
C TYR A 10 -1.12 4.26 -11.74
N LEU A 11 -2.36 4.60 -12.09
CA LEU A 11 -2.66 5.36 -13.29
C LEU A 11 -2.80 6.84 -12.93
N GLU A 12 -1.95 7.66 -13.53
CA GLU A 12 -1.95 9.12 -13.45
C GLU A 12 -2.26 9.68 -14.85
N ASN A 13 -3.47 10.22 -15.01
CA ASN A 13 -4.01 10.84 -16.23
C ASN A 13 -3.96 9.89 -17.44
N GLY A 14 -4.31 8.61 -17.20
CA GLY A 14 -4.22 7.56 -18.22
C GLY A 14 -2.80 7.07 -18.50
N LYS A 15 -1.78 7.58 -17.79
CA LYS A 15 -0.39 7.11 -17.87
C LYS A 15 -0.08 6.22 -16.67
N GLU A 16 0.55 5.07 -16.91
CA GLU A 16 1.06 4.24 -15.82
C GLU A 16 2.27 4.94 -15.16
N ILE A 17 2.16 5.18 -13.86
CA ILE A 17 3.27 5.57 -13.00
C ILE A 17 3.59 4.39 -12.10
N GLN A 18 4.86 4.01 -12.12
CA GLN A 18 5.42 3.01 -11.23
C GLN A 18 6.31 3.73 -10.22
N THR A 19 6.00 3.58 -8.93
CA THR A 19 6.94 3.99 -7.88
C THR A 19 8.21 3.16 -8.01
N LYS A 20 9.38 3.75 -7.80
CA LYS A 20 10.59 2.93 -7.55
C LYS A 20 10.28 2.10 -6.32
N GLY A 21 10.19 0.78 -6.46
CA GLY A 21 9.91 -0.12 -5.34
C GLY A 21 11.03 -0.04 -4.32
N ILE A 22 10.85 0.80 -3.30
CA ILE A 22 11.88 1.01 -2.29
C ILE A 22 11.76 -0.14 -1.29
N GLY A 23 12.85 -0.90 -1.12
CA GLY A 23 12.91 -2.15 -0.35
C GLY A 23 13.42 -3.34 -1.17
N HIS A 24 13.28 -3.30 -2.51
CA HIS A 24 13.79 -4.36 -3.39
C HIS A 24 15.32 -4.44 -3.42
N GLU A 25 15.99 -3.32 -3.19
CA GLU A 25 17.45 -3.21 -3.06
C GLU A 25 18.00 -3.74 -1.72
N TRP A 26 17.12 -3.95 -0.73
CA TRP A 26 17.42 -4.57 0.56
C TRP A 26 16.89 -6.01 0.66
N ASN A 27 16.16 -6.47 -0.36
CA ASN A 27 15.62 -7.83 -0.43
C ASN A 27 16.75 -8.84 -0.64
N LYS A 28 16.98 -9.65 0.39
CA LYS A 28 17.76 -10.89 0.29
C LYS A 28 16.95 -11.92 -0.52
N LYS A 29 17.61 -12.95 -1.03
CA LYS A 29 17.04 -14.05 -1.85
C LYS A 29 15.81 -14.75 -1.23
N ASP A 30 15.53 -14.55 0.06
CA ASP A 30 14.52 -15.30 0.82
C ASP A 30 13.19 -14.55 1.00
N HIS A 31 13.06 -13.30 0.53
CA HIS A 31 11.81 -12.54 0.67
C HIS A 31 10.81 -12.89 -0.43
N LYS A 32 9.55 -13.12 -0.06
CA LYS A 32 8.47 -13.45 -1.01
C LYS A 32 7.73 -12.18 -1.43
N ALA A 33 7.80 -11.84 -2.71
CA ALA A 33 6.94 -10.81 -3.28
C ALA A 33 5.54 -11.39 -3.54
N LYS A 34 4.51 -10.61 -3.18
CA LYS A 34 3.12 -10.92 -3.51
C LYS A 34 2.54 -9.74 -4.28
N LYS A 35 2.00 -10.02 -5.47
CA LYS A 35 1.44 -9.01 -6.38
C LYS A 35 -0.08 -9.01 -6.27
N ILE A 36 -0.66 -7.83 -6.08
CA ILE A 36 -2.10 -7.60 -6.24
C ILE A 36 -2.29 -6.80 -7.53
N MET A 37 -3.16 -7.30 -8.41
CA MET A 37 -3.68 -6.52 -9.54
C MET A 37 -5.17 -6.36 -9.29
N LEU A 38 -5.62 -5.12 -9.21
CA LEU A 38 -7.03 -4.78 -9.07
C LEU A 38 -7.69 -4.77 -10.45
N ALA A 39 -8.95 -5.18 -10.51
CA ALA A 39 -9.78 -4.98 -11.71
C ALA A 39 -10.06 -3.47 -11.92
N SER A 40 -10.52 -3.10 -13.13
CA SER A 40 -10.84 -1.71 -13.46
C SER A 40 -11.98 -1.10 -12.61
N ASP A 41 -12.80 -1.96 -12.01
CA ASP A 41 -13.95 -1.65 -11.16
C ASP A 41 -13.71 -2.13 -9.71
N GLU A 42 -12.45 -2.27 -9.30
CA GLU A 42 -12.06 -2.69 -7.97
C GLU A 42 -11.11 -1.67 -7.35
N TRP A 43 -11.44 -1.20 -6.15
CA TRP A 43 -10.60 -0.26 -5.40
C TRP A 43 -10.49 -0.68 -3.94
N ILE A 44 -9.45 -0.18 -3.29
CA ILE A 44 -9.21 -0.41 -1.87
C ILE A 44 -10.22 0.41 -1.05
N THR A 45 -10.90 -0.27 -0.13
CA THR A 45 -11.87 0.33 0.80
C THR A 45 -11.33 0.43 2.21
N ASN A 46 -10.35 -0.41 2.57
CA ASN A 46 -9.75 -0.39 3.89
C ASN A 46 -8.29 -0.80 3.83
N ILE A 47 -7.47 -0.12 4.64
CA ILE A 47 -6.07 -0.47 4.89
C ILE A 47 -5.91 -0.62 6.40
N TYR A 48 -5.58 -1.82 6.86
CA TYR A 48 -5.47 -2.10 8.28
C TYR A 48 -4.35 -3.09 8.56
N GLY A 49 -3.98 -3.25 9.82
CA GLY A 49 -2.90 -4.15 10.17
C GLY A 49 -2.25 -3.82 11.50
N TYR A 50 -0.99 -4.20 11.65
CA TYR A 50 -0.23 -4.03 12.88
C TYR A 50 1.12 -3.36 12.61
N PHE A 51 1.35 -2.23 13.28
CA PHE A 51 2.67 -1.62 13.41
C PHE A 51 3.19 -1.77 14.85
N GLY A 52 4.29 -2.49 15.02
CA GLY A 52 5.17 -2.36 16.18
C GLY A 52 6.20 -1.25 15.93
N ASP A 53 7.49 -1.59 16.05
CA ASP A 53 8.58 -0.71 15.59
C ASP A 53 8.68 -0.62 14.05
N ILE A 54 8.14 -1.65 13.38
CA ILE A 54 8.02 -1.81 11.94
C ILE A 54 6.66 -2.43 11.61
N CYS A 55 6.30 -2.50 10.33
CA CYS A 55 5.08 -3.14 9.88
C CYS A 55 5.18 -4.68 10.00
N ASP A 56 4.47 -5.24 10.98
CA ASP A 56 4.33 -6.68 11.14
C ASP A 56 3.25 -7.24 10.21
N LEU A 57 2.10 -6.57 10.13
CA LEU A 57 0.94 -7.01 9.35
C LEU A 57 0.41 -5.84 8.53
N LEU A 58 0.18 -6.07 7.24
CA LEU A 58 -0.52 -5.14 6.36
C LEU A 58 -1.63 -5.88 5.63
N VAL A 59 -2.81 -5.29 5.64
CA VAL A 59 -4.01 -5.85 5.02
C VAL A 59 -4.69 -4.80 4.16
N PHE A 60 -5.07 -5.22 2.95
CA PHE A 60 -5.90 -4.45 2.04
C PHE A 60 -7.24 -5.16 1.86
N GLU A 61 -8.33 -4.42 2.02
CA GLU A 61 -9.68 -4.85 1.64
C GLU A 61 -10.14 -4.05 0.42
N THR A 62 -10.89 -4.69 -0.47
CA THR A 62 -11.39 -4.06 -1.71
C THR A 62 -12.90 -4.05 -1.79
N THR A 63 -13.45 -3.23 -2.68
CA THR A 63 -14.91 -3.19 -2.98
C THR A 63 -15.49 -4.51 -3.45
N LYS A 64 -14.66 -5.45 -3.89
CA LYS A 64 -15.09 -6.80 -4.29
C LYS A 64 -15.02 -7.81 -3.15
N GLY A 65 -14.80 -7.36 -1.91
CA GLY A 65 -14.65 -8.22 -0.74
C GLY A 65 -13.34 -9.02 -0.72
N ARG A 66 -12.37 -8.65 -1.56
CA ARG A 66 -11.06 -9.29 -1.58
C ARG A 66 -10.26 -8.78 -0.38
N ILE A 67 -9.68 -9.70 0.40
CA ILE A 67 -8.82 -9.40 1.53
C ILE A 67 -7.43 -9.95 1.25
N GLU A 68 -6.44 -9.07 1.21
CA GLU A 68 -5.05 -9.42 0.94
C GLU A 68 -4.15 -9.07 2.11
N LYS A 69 -3.54 -10.10 2.70
CA LYS A 69 -2.68 -9.98 3.88
C LYS A 69 -1.21 -10.18 3.52
N PHE A 70 -0.34 -9.44 4.21
CA PHE A 70 1.13 -9.46 4.09
C PHE A 70 1.78 -9.43 5.48
N GLY A 71 2.90 -10.13 5.64
CA GLY A 71 3.64 -10.18 6.91
C GLY A 71 3.10 -11.23 7.89
N ASN A 72 3.13 -10.92 9.18
CA ASN A 72 2.74 -11.82 10.27
C ASN A 72 1.22 -11.93 10.43
N LEU A 73 0.65 -13.04 9.97
CA LEU A 73 -0.80 -13.30 10.01
C LEU A 73 -1.35 -13.63 11.40
N GLU A 74 -0.49 -13.85 12.39
CA GLU A 74 -0.90 -14.11 13.78
C GLU A 74 -1.08 -12.83 14.60
N LYS A 75 -0.75 -11.65 14.02
CA LYS A 75 -0.95 -10.36 14.68
C LYS A 75 -2.40 -9.92 14.56
N GLU A 76 -2.96 -9.46 15.67
CA GLU A 76 -4.23 -8.73 15.69
C GLU A 76 -3.99 -7.28 15.24
N PRO A 77 -4.82 -6.70 14.34
CA PRO A 77 -4.64 -5.33 13.89
C PRO A 77 -4.66 -4.30 15.05
N ASN A 78 -3.75 -3.33 15.01
CA ASN A 78 -3.71 -2.19 15.93
C ASN A 78 -3.98 -0.84 15.24
N PHE A 79 -4.12 -0.83 13.91
CA PHE A 79 -4.59 0.32 13.16
C PHE A 79 -5.65 -0.12 12.13
N ASN A 80 -6.54 0.81 11.80
CA ASN A 80 -7.58 0.65 10.79
C ASN A 80 -7.78 1.98 10.07
N PHE A 81 -7.70 1.98 8.74
CA PHE A 81 -7.88 3.14 7.89
C PHE A 81 -8.92 2.85 6.81
N GLU A 82 -10.16 3.18 7.15
CA GLU A 82 -11.30 3.03 6.27
C GLU A 82 -11.38 4.22 5.30
N ILE A 83 -11.56 3.92 4.02
CA ILE A 83 -11.74 4.93 2.98
C ILE A 83 -13.20 5.37 2.98
N PRO A 84 -13.49 6.69 3.07
CA PRO A 84 -14.87 7.17 3.04
C PRO A 84 -15.63 6.72 1.78
N GLU A 85 -16.94 6.53 1.93
CA GLU A 85 -17.80 6.12 0.82
C GLU A 85 -17.72 7.14 -0.34
N GLY A 86 -17.56 6.61 -1.57
CA GLY A 86 -17.42 7.42 -2.78
C GLY A 86 -16.02 7.97 -3.05
N GLU A 87 -15.04 7.61 -2.22
CA GLU A 87 -13.63 7.95 -2.40
C GLU A 87 -12.79 6.71 -2.68
N VAL A 88 -11.61 6.94 -3.25
CA VAL A 88 -10.63 5.91 -3.60
C VAL A 88 -9.26 6.29 -3.08
N VAL A 89 -8.41 5.29 -2.82
CA VAL A 89 -7.00 5.52 -2.53
C VAL A 89 -6.35 6.16 -3.76
N SER A 90 -5.87 7.39 -3.60
CA SER A 90 -5.28 8.20 -4.66
C SER A 90 -3.75 8.21 -4.61
N GLY A 91 -3.16 7.77 -3.50
CA GLY A 91 -1.72 7.69 -3.34
C GLY A 91 -1.33 6.98 -2.06
N ILE A 92 -0.12 6.44 -2.05
CA ILE A 92 0.49 5.83 -0.87
C ILE A 92 1.92 6.37 -0.74
N SER A 93 2.26 6.83 0.46
CA SER A 93 3.61 7.21 0.85
C SER A 93 4.09 6.31 2.00
N PHE A 94 5.37 6.00 2.04
CA PHE A 94 5.94 5.14 3.06
C PHE A 94 7.43 5.40 3.26
N GLY A 95 7.89 5.21 4.50
CA GLY A 95 9.28 5.28 4.91
C GLY A 95 9.87 3.87 5.07
N ILE A 96 11.09 3.68 4.57
CA ILE A 96 11.79 2.41 4.67
C ILE A 96 13.17 2.52 5.34
N GLY A 97 13.57 1.44 5.99
CA GLY A 97 14.89 1.25 6.64
C GLY A 97 15.36 -0.21 6.54
N GLY A 98 15.06 -0.88 5.43
CA GLY A 98 15.12 -2.35 5.27
C GLY A 98 13.81 -3.07 5.63
N HIS A 99 12.88 -2.35 6.25
CA HIS A 99 11.50 -2.73 6.49
C HIS A 99 10.57 -1.53 6.26
N LEU A 100 9.26 -1.77 6.19
CA LEU A 100 8.25 -0.72 6.17
C LEU A 100 8.10 -0.14 7.60
N HIS A 101 8.48 1.12 7.81
CA HIS A 101 8.41 1.78 9.13
C HIS A 101 7.15 2.62 9.31
N ASN A 102 6.64 3.20 8.23
CA ASN A 102 5.41 3.97 8.26
C ASN A 102 4.69 3.86 6.91
N LEU A 103 3.39 4.09 6.95
CA LEU A 103 2.52 4.09 5.79
C LEU A 103 1.54 5.26 5.92
N THR A 104 1.38 6.02 4.86
CA THR A 104 0.37 7.07 4.72
C THR A 104 -0.40 6.79 3.45
N ALA A 105 -1.72 6.74 3.55
CA ALA A 105 -2.60 6.63 2.41
C ALA A 105 -3.36 7.95 2.22
N TYR A 106 -3.44 8.39 0.98
CA TYR A 106 -4.23 9.53 0.54
C TYR A 106 -5.48 9.01 -0.15
N TYR A 107 -6.60 9.69 0.04
CA TYR A 107 -7.86 9.36 -0.62
C TYR A 107 -8.50 10.61 -1.22
N GLY A 108 -9.43 10.39 -2.14
CA GLY A 108 -10.28 11.42 -2.70
C GLY A 108 -11.22 10.87 -3.76
N LYS A 109 -12.00 11.74 -4.40
CA LYS A 109 -12.89 11.36 -5.51
C LYS A 109 -12.08 10.88 -6.73
N GLU A 110 -12.56 9.86 -7.43
CA GLU A 110 -11.93 9.32 -8.67
C GLU A 110 -11.60 10.41 -9.71
N PRO A 111 -10.45 10.32 -10.39
CA PRO A 111 -9.14 10.43 -9.80
C PRO A 111 -8.59 11.84 -10.06
N HIS A 112 -8.47 12.65 -9.00
CA HIS A 112 -7.44 13.68 -9.00
C HIS A 112 -6.11 13.01 -8.75
N ILE A 113 -5.29 13.12 -9.77
CA ILE A 113 -4.01 12.47 -9.90
C ILE A 113 -2.98 13.42 -9.31
N PHE A 114 -2.50 13.05 -8.12
CA PHE A 114 -1.73 13.95 -7.26
C PHE A 114 -0.28 14.04 -7.75
N LYS A 115 0.02 15.20 -8.31
CA LYS A 115 1.33 15.68 -8.71
C LYS A 115 2.21 15.87 -7.47
N PHE A 116 3.26 15.07 -7.31
CA PHE A 116 4.35 15.38 -6.38
C PHE A 116 5.43 16.13 -7.15
N ASP A 117 5.41 17.47 -7.06
CA ASP A 117 6.56 18.28 -7.48
C ASP A 117 7.64 18.13 -6.40
N ASN A 118 8.68 17.34 -6.72
CA ASN A 118 9.92 17.34 -5.96
C ASN A 118 10.63 18.66 -6.27
N GLN A 119 10.52 19.66 -5.39
CA GLN A 119 11.34 20.86 -5.54
C GLN A 119 12.81 20.54 -5.20
N PRO A 120 13.76 21.18 -5.92
CA PRO A 120 15.17 20.78 -6.02
C PRO A 120 15.94 20.81 -4.70
#